data_AF-A0A844MY03-F1
#
_entry.id   AF-A0A844MY03-F1
#
_cell.length_a   1.000
_cell.length_b   1.000
_cell.length_c   1.000
_cell.angle_alpha   90.00
_cell.angle_beta   90.00
_cell.angle_gamma   90.00
#
_symmetry.space_group_name_H-M   'P 1'
#
loop_
_entity.id
_entity.type
_entity.pdbx_description
1 polymer ?
#
loop_
_entity_poly.entity_id
_entity_poly.type
_entity_poly.pdbx_seq_one_letter_code
_entity_poly.pdbx_strand_id
1 'polypeptide(L)'
;MSTETTVAQLQNWHNFCQYHANNDWHGTWTRYSADGQIIETFHCIRSFHVSDCGNEIHHQNHYTYADGTKKTKTFGPYKKPITRALFLDNTFSWGSTKVESGSTFGFETGLRYEDKRANVVIVYDDAGNLEKITVTPETLTVFPENPSRPSAKELSGNWVGTAKKMTSNWMVSSPIPVSWKPLENLADKADDYQIFHFSDGISISCPRKVAIDKSFLATIEWQISHNLLQRGIRNYKDSSLINFTLQTFSLATE
;
A
#
# COMPACT_ATOMS: atom_id res chain seq x y z
N MET A 1 20.31 3.99 20.64
CA MET A 1 19.47 3.02 19.90
C MET A 1 19.72 1.65 20.51
N SER A 2 18.70 0.86 20.84
CA SER A 2 18.92 -0.48 21.40
C SER A 2 19.40 -1.46 20.33
N THR A 3 20.04 -2.55 20.75
CA THR A 3 20.45 -3.66 19.87
C THR A 3 19.23 -4.24 19.13
N GLU A 4 18.10 -4.39 19.82
CA GLU A 4 16.84 -4.87 19.23
C GLU A 4 16.32 -3.98 18.10
N THR A 5 16.34 -2.65 18.28
CA THR A 5 15.94 -1.71 17.21
C THR A 5 16.84 -1.84 15.99
N THR A 6 18.13 -2.08 16.18
CA THR A 6 19.08 -2.25 15.07
C THR A 6 18.80 -3.53 14.28
N VAL A 7 18.48 -4.63 14.96
CA VAL A 7 18.07 -5.89 14.33
C VAL A 7 16.76 -5.71 13.54
N ALA A 8 15.77 -5.03 14.14
CA ALA A 8 14.49 -4.77 13.48
C ALA A 8 14.64 -3.91 12.21
N GLN A 9 15.49 -2.88 12.24
CA GLN A 9 15.81 -2.06 11.06
C GLN A 9 16.49 -2.87 9.96
N LEU A 10 17.44 -3.74 10.32
CA LEU A 10 18.11 -4.62 9.36
C LEU A 10 17.14 -5.62 8.72
N GLN A 11 16.21 -6.19 9.50
CA GLN A 11 15.16 -7.07 8.96
C GLN A 11 14.24 -6.31 8.00
N ASN A 12 13.85 -5.09 8.35
CA ASN A 12 13.04 -4.24 7.48
C ASN A 12 13.76 -3.90 6.16
N TRP A 13 15.06 -3.60 6.22
CA TRP A 13 15.91 -3.43 5.03
C TRP A 13 15.98 -4.71 4.19
N HIS A 14 16.11 -5.88 4.83
CA HIS A 14 16.13 -7.16 4.15
C HIS A 14 14.82 -7.41 3.39
N ASN A 15 13.67 -7.16 4.02
CA ASN A 15 12.37 -7.29 3.36
C ASN A 15 12.27 -6.35 2.14
N PHE A 16 12.78 -5.11 2.24
CA PHE A 16 12.82 -4.20 1.09
C PHE A 16 13.62 -4.79 -0.08
N CYS A 17 14.84 -5.28 0.20
CA CYS A 17 15.71 -5.88 -0.81
C CYS A 17 15.09 -7.14 -1.43
N GLN A 18 14.62 -8.07 -0.59
CA GLN A 18 14.12 -9.38 -1.01
C GLN A 18 12.84 -9.27 -1.83
N TYR A 19 11.91 -8.40 -1.41
CA TYR A 19 10.56 -8.40 -1.98
C TYR A 19 10.28 -7.27 -2.97
N HIS A 20 11.10 -6.23 -3.03
CA HIS A 20 10.79 -5.08 -3.89
C HIS A 20 11.95 -4.60 -4.75
N ALA A 21 13.19 -4.97 -4.43
CA ALA A 21 14.37 -4.58 -5.19
C ALA A 21 14.81 -5.60 -6.25
N ASN A 22 15.83 -5.20 -7.02
CA ASN A 22 16.50 -5.94 -8.10
C ASN A 22 15.57 -6.40 -9.22
N ASN A 23 14.48 -5.67 -9.44
CA ASN A 23 13.52 -5.94 -10.49
C ASN A 23 12.89 -4.65 -10.99
N ASP A 24 12.41 -4.72 -12.23
CA ASP A 24 11.58 -3.71 -12.85
C ASP A 24 10.11 -4.11 -12.72
N TRP A 25 9.32 -3.23 -12.15
CA TRP A 25 7.88 -3.43 -11.96
C TRP A 25 7.12 -2.66 -13.02
N HIS A 26 6.50 -3.38 -13.95
CA HIS A 26 5.73 -2.85 -15.05
C HIS A 26 4.28 -2.70 -14.64
N GLY A 27 3.75 -1.47 -14.69
CA GLY A 27 2.38 -1.20 -14.27
C GLY A 27 1.65 -0.20 -15.15
N THR A 28 0.33 -0.28 -15.09
CA THR A 28 -0.59 0.72 -15.63
C THR A 28 -1.18 1.48 -14.44
N TRP A 29 -0.79 2.74 -14.29
CA TRP A 29 -1.14 3.56 -13.15
C TRP A 29 -2.32 4.43 -13.51
N THR A 30 -3.39 4.35 -12.71
CA THR A 30 -4.59 5.17 -12.91
C THR A 30 -4.78 6.09 -11.72
N ARG A 31 -4.93 7.39 -12.00
CA ARG A 31 -5.27 8.41 -11.01
C ARG A 31 -6.77 8.65 -11.02
N TYR A 32 -7.33 8.66 -9.84
CA TYR A 32 -8.74 8.93 -9.58
C TYR A 32 -8.87 10.18 -8.72
N SER A 33 -9.91 10.97 -8.97
CA SER A 33 -10.36 12.04 -8.09
C SER A 33 -11.00 11.47 -6.81
N ALA A 34 -11.30 12.35 -5.86
CA ALA A 34 -11.92 12.02 -4.59
C ALA A 34 -13.28 11.32 -4.70
N ASP A 35 -13.99 11.52 -5.80
CA ASP A 35 -15.28 10.91 -6.14
C ASP A 35 -15.15 9.65 -7.03
N GLY A 36 -13.92 9.21 -7.31
CA GLY A 36 -13.64 7.97 -8.04
C GLY A 36 -13.67 8.10 -9.56
N GLN A 37 -13.72 9.32 -10.11
CA GLN A 37 -13.59 9.52 -11.57
C GLN A 37 -12.13 9.39 -12.02
N ILE A 38 -11.91 8.78 -13.18
CA ILE A 38 -10.58 8.66 -13.76
C ILE A 38 -10.11 10.04 -14.23
N ILE A 39 -8.97 10.49 -13.71
CA ILE A 39 -8.28 11.71 -14.14
C ILE A 39 -7.36 11.40 -15.32
N GLU A 40 -6.53 10.37 -15.18
CA GLU A 40 -5.58 9.93 -16.20
C GLU A 40 -5.11 8.50 -15.94
N THR A 41 -4.67 7.84 -17.02
CA THR A 41 -4.02 6.53 -16.98
C THR A 41 -2.73 6.60 -17.79
N PHE A 42 -1.64 6.04 -17.25
CA PHE A 42 -0.32 6.04 -17.89
C PHE A 42 0.47 4.80 -17.49
N HIS A 43 1.46 4.44 -18.30
CA HIS A 43 2.36 3.34 -17.99
C HIS A 43 3.54 3.81 -17.14
N CYS A 44 4.01 2.95 -16.25
CA CYS A 44 5.20 3.19 -15.46
C CYS A 44 6.02 1.91 -15.32
N ILE A 45 7.33 2.03 -15.48
CA ILE A 45 8.28 1.02 -15.01
C ILE A 45 8.92 1.56 -13.73
N ARG A 46 8.67 0.89 -12.61
CA ARG A 46 9.25 1.20 -11.30
C ARG A 46 10.43 0.28 -11.04
N SER A 47 11.62 0.85 -11.06
CA SER A 47 12.90 0.16 -10.94
C SER A 47 13.51 0.41 -9.57
N PHE A 48 13.85 -0.67 -8.88
CA PHE A 48 14.63 -0.63 -7.63
C PHE A 48 15.88 -1.48 -7.81
N HIS A 49 17.07 -0.89 -7.69
CA HIS A 49 18.34 -1.59 -7.82
C HIS A 49 19.16 -1.47 -6.53
N VAL A 50 19.55 -2.60 -5.94
CA VAL A 50 20.47 -2.61 -4.80
C VAL A 50 21.88 -2.35 -5.30
N SER A 51 22.61 -1.42 -4.69
CA SER A 51 24.00 -1.13 -5.05
C SER A 51 24.92 -2.34 -4.83
N ASP A 52 26.06 -2.39 -5.52
CA ASP A 52 27.01 -3.51 -5.44
C ASP A 52 27.49 -3.81 -4.01
N CYS A 53 27.57 -2.77 -3.17
CA CYS A 53 27.96 -2.91 -1.76
C CYS A 53 26.80 -3.31 -0.84
N GLY A 54 25.57 -3.46 -1.35
CA GLY A 54 24.39 -3.89 -0.61
C GLY A 54 23.82 -2.87 0.38
N ASN A 55 24.32 -1.63 0.36
CA ASN A 55 24.02 -0.61 1.36
C ASN A 55 23.09 0.49 0.86
N GLU A 56 22.84 0.56 -0.45
CA GLU A 56 21.94 1.55 -1.04
C GLU A 56 20.92 0.88 -1.97
N ILE A 57 19.74 1.48 -2.08
CA ILE A 57 18.75 1.15 -3.13
C ILE A 57 18.51 2.40 -3.95
N HIS A 58 18.77 2.29 -5.25
CA HIS A 58 18.45 3.31 -6.24
C HIS A 58 17.05 3.06 -6.78
N HIS A 59 16.21 4.10 -6.81
CA HIS A 59 14.83 4.01 -7.25
C HIS A 59 14.59 4.98 -8.39
N GLN A 60 14.07 4.44 -9.50
CA GLN A 60 13.65 5.23 -10.65
C GLN A 60 12.25 4.83 -11.09
N ASN A 61 11.44 5.81 -11.44
CA ASN A 61 10.18 5.59 -12.14
C ASN A 61 10.29 6.15 -13.56
N HIS A 62 10.00 5.30 -14.54
CA HIS A 62 9.99 5.63 -15.96
C HIS A 62 8.54 5.69 -16.45
N TYR A 63 8.00 6.89 -16.50
CA TYR A 63 6.63 7.18 -16.92
C TYR A 63 6.53 7.28 -18.45
N THR A 64 5.47 6.70 -19.00
CA THR A 64 5.01 6.91 -20.38
C THR A 64 3.54 7.31 -20.35
N TYR A 65 3.25 8.57 -20.67
CA TYR A 65 1.92 9.16 -20.65
C TYR A 65 1.14 8.88 -21.94
N ALA A 66 -0.17 9.14 -21.92
CA ALA A 66 -1.08 8.86 -23.05
C ALA A 66 -0.76 9.67 -24.32
N ASP A 67 -0.16 10.86 -24.17
CA ASP A 67 0.31 11.69 -25.28
C ASP A 67 1.66 11.23 -25.86
N GLY A 68 2.24 10.13 -25.34
CA GLY A 68 3.54 9.62 -25.72
C GLY A 68 4.72 10.26 -24.99
N THR A 69 4.47 11.27 -24.14
CA THR A 69 5.52 11.91 -23.33
C THR A 69 6.15 10.88 -22.40
N LYS A 70 7.48 10.86 -22.34
CA LYS A 70 8.25 10.00 -21.42
C LYS A 70 8.98 10.85 -20.40
N LYS A 71 8.96 10.41 -19.13
CA LYS A 71 9.64 11.09 -18.03
C LYS A 71 10.26 10.09 -17.08
N THR A 72 11.52 10.31 -16.71
CA THR A 72 12.15 9.55 -15.62
C THR A 72 12.23 10.44 -14.39
N LYS A 73 11.83 9.89 -13.23
CA LYS A 73 12.10 10.51 -11.92
C LYS A 73 12.96 9.58 -11.09
N THR A 74 13.96 10.14 -10.42
CA THR A 74 14.83 9.42 -9.49
C THR A 74 14.48 9.78 -8.06
N PHE A 75 14.43 8.78 -7.19
CA PHE A 75 14.16 8.91 -5.77
C PHE A 75 15.28 8.25 -4.97
N GLY A 76 15.47 8.68 -3.71
CA GLY A 76 16.54 8.18 -2.86
C GLY A 76 17.90 8.83 -3.19
N PRO A 77 19.04 8.12 -3.00
CA PRO A 77 19.14 6.71 -2.65
C PRO A 77 18.61 6.42 -1.22
N TYR A 78 18.07 5.23 -1.02
CA TYR A 78 17.72 4.74 0.32
C TYR A 78 18.93 4.05 0.92
N LYS A 79 19.26 4.30 2.19
CA LYS A 79 20.50 3.84 2.81
C LYS A 79 20.24 2.87 3.96
N LYS A 80 20.95 1.75 3.97
CA LYS A 80 20.90 0.75 5.04
C LYS A 80 21.31 1.36 6.39
N PRO A 81 20.67 0.98 7.52
CA PRO A 81 19.52 0.09 7.63
C PRO A 81 18.17 0.81 7.61
N ILE A 82 18.16 2.14 7.50
CA ILE A 82 16.97 2.94 7.77
C ILE A 82 16.19 3.18 6.48
N THR A 83 14.99 2.64 6.42
CA THR A 83 13.99 3.02 5.42
C THR A 83 12.84 3.76 6.10
N ARG A 84 12.31 4.79 5.45
CA ARG A 84 11.11 5.51 5.94
C ARG A 84 9.84 4.65 5.86
N ALA A 85 9.85 3.62 5.01
CA ALA A 85 8.74 2.67 4.87
C ALA A 85 8.86 1.50 5.86
N LEU A 86 7.71 0.96 6.23
CA LEU A 86 7.53 -0.27 6.97
C LEU A 86 7.33 -1.41 5.96
N PHE A 87 8.25 -2.37 5.91
CA PHE A 87 8.21 -3.56 5.07
C PHE A 87 7.88 -4.77 5.96
N LEU A 88 6.60 -5.14 5.97
CA LEU A 88 6.07 -6.25 6.75
C LEU A 88 5.84 -7.46 5.84
N ASP A 89 6.62 -8.51 6.06
CA ASP A 89 6.75 -9.64 5.15
C ASP A 89 7.04 -9.13 3.72
N ASN A 90 6.18 -9.46 2.74
CA ASN A 90 6.29 -9.03 1.35
C ASN A 90 5.45 -7.79 1.00
N THR A 91 4.92 -7.10 2.01
CA THR A 91 4.06 -5.92 1.86
C THR A 91 4.73 -4.68 2.43
N PHE A 92 4.26 -3.50 2.03
CA PHE A 92 4.82 -2.26 2.56
C PHE A 92 3.80 -1.17 2.83
N SER A 93 4.20 -0.27 3.72
CA SER A 93 3.52 0.97 4.09
C SER A 93 4.55 2.10 4.05
N TRP A 94 4.36 3.05 3.12
CA TRP A 94 5.23 4.20 2.89
C TRP A 94 4.45 5.51 3.06
N GLY A 95 5.07 6.57 3.57
CA GLY A 95 4.53 7.93 3.46
C GLY A 95 4.38 8.63 4.80
N SER A 96 3.45 9.58 4.88
CA SER A 96 3.22 10.36 6.08
C SER A 96 2.89 9.47 7.28
N THR A 97 3.54 9.75 8.40
CA THR A 97 3.32 9.08 9.68
C THR A 97 2.59 9.98 10.68
N LYS A 98 2.30 11.23 10.30
CA LYS A 98 1.61 12.21 11.12
C LYS A 98 0.76 13.13 10.25
N VAL A 99 -0.45 13.46 10.70
CA VAL A 99 -1.28 14.53 10.12
C VAL A 99 -0.86 15.87 10.73
N GLU A 100 -0.59 16.86 9.88
CA GLU A 100 -0.12 18.19 10.28
C GLU A 100 -1.00 19.27 9.64
N SER A 101 -1.16 20.41 10.31
CA SER A 101 -2.00 21.51 9.81
C SER A 101 -1.39 22.18 8.57
N GLY A 102 -2.20 22.47 7.56
CA GLY A 102 -1.76 23.22 6.38
C GLY A 102 -0.73 22.49 5.54
N SER A 103 -0.70 21.15 5.59
CA SER A 103 0.26 20.32 4.86
C SER A 103 -0.46 19.16 4.18
N THR A 104 -0.06 18.85 2.95
CA THR A 104 -0.56 17.67 2.24
C THR A 104 -0.21 16.41 3.01
N PHE A 105 -1.14 15.48 3.09
CA PHE A 105 -0.95 14.21 3.78
C PHE A 105 -1.13 13.07 2.79
N GLY A 106 -0.16 12.16 2.70
CA GLY A 106 -0.27 11.08 1.73
C GLY A 106 0.56 9.87 2.07
N PHE A 107 0.08 8.72 1.63
CA PHE A 107 0.74 7.45 1.87
C PHE A 107 0.49 6.47 0.73
N GLU A 108 1.41 5.52 0.61
CA GLU A 108 1.31 4.36 -0.26
C GLU A 108 1.26 3.11 0.61
N THR A 109 0.43 2.16 0.22
CA THR A 109 0.47 0.81 0.74
C THR A 109 0.53 -0.13 -0.46
N GLY A 110 1.39 -1.14 -0.38
CA GLY A 110 1.59 -2.13 -1.45
C GLY A 110 1.50 -3.55 -0.92
N LEU A 111 0.73 -4.37 -1.62
CA LEU A 111 0.52 -5.78 -1.35
C LEU A 111 1.18 -6.59 -2.48
N ARG A 112 1.89 -7.67 -2.15
CA ARG A 112 2.59 -8.52 -3.12
C ARG A 112 2.10 -9.95 -3.02
N TYR A 113 1.95 -10.57 -4.18
CA TYR A 113 1.77 -12.00 -4.31
C TYR A 113 2.54 -12.47 -5.54
N GLU A 114 3.54 -13.33 -5.32
CA GLU A 114 4.42 -13.84 -6.37
C GLU A 114 5.05 -12.71 -7.21
N ASP A 115 4.75 -12.66 -8.50
CA ASP A 115 5.26 -11.69 -9.48
C ASP A 115 4.31 -10.48 -9.69
N LYS A 116 3.24 -10.38 -8.90
CA LYS A 116 2.24 -9.32 -8.98
C LYS A 116 2.21 -8.47 -7.71
N ARG A 117 1.87 -7.20 -7.87
CA ARG A 117 1.60 -6.29 -6.76
C ARG A 117 0.40 -5.40 -7.04
N ALA A 118 -0.31 -5.10 -5.96
CA ALA A 118 -1.32 -4.06 -5.90
C ALA A 118 -0.80 -2.95 -4.98
N ASN A 119 -0.50 -1.77 -5.53
CA ASN A 119 -0.21 -0.61 -4.70
C ASN A 119 -1.27 0.47 -4.90
N VAL A 120 -1.60 1.17 -3.81
CA VAL A 120 -2.46 2.35 -3.86
C VAL A 120 -1.79 3.49 -3.10
N VAL A 121 -1.74 4.65 -3.74
CA VAL A 121 -1.37 5.92 -3.12
C VAL A 121 -2.64 6.70 -2.82
N ILE A 122 -2.82 7.14 -1.58
CA ILE A 122 -3.92 8.01 -1.17
C ILE A 122 -3.32 9.35 -0.73
N VAL A 123 -3.86 10.44 -1.28
CA VAL A 123 -3.40 11.80 -1.02
C VAL A 123 -4.56 12.67 -0.58
N TYR A 124 -4.29 13.46 0.47
CA TYR A 124 -5.15 14.47 1.04
C TYR A 124 -4.53 15.85 0.85
N ASP A 125 -5.36 16.85 0.56
CA ASP A 125 -4.96 18.24 0.45
C ASP A 125 -4.52 18.85 1.80
N ASP A 126 -4.10 20.11 1.80
CA ASP A 126 -3.67 20.85 3.00
C ASP A 126 -4.81 21.19 3.98
N ALA A 127 -6.06 21.08 3.53
CA ALA A 127 -7.27 21.14 4.35
C ALA A 127 -7.73 19.75 4.85
N GLY A 128 -6.96 18.71 4.53
CA GLY A 128 -7.18 17.33 4.93
C GLY A 128 -8.27 16.60 4.15
N ASN A 129 -8.82 17.17 3.07
CA ASN A 129 -9.82 16.48 2.25
C ASN A 129 -9.13 15.48 1.32
N LEU A 130 -9.78 14.34 1.05
CA LEU A 130 -9.32 13.38 0.06
C LEU A 130 -9.20 14.12 -1.28
N GLU A 131 -8.01 14.13 -1.87
CA GLU A 131 -7.72 14.84 -3.11
C GLU A 131 -7.64 13.85 -4.28
N LYS A 132 -6.85 12.79 -4.10
CA LYS A 132 -6.49 11.89 -5.19
C LYS A 132 -6.13 10.50 -4.70
N ILE A 133 -6.50 9.51 -5.49
CA ILE A 133 -6.11 8.11 -5.33
C ILE A 133 -5.34 7.69 -6.58
N THR A 134 -4.21 6.99 -6.43
CA THR A 134 -3.50 6.37 -7.56
C THR A 134 -3.44 4.88 -7.34
N VAL A 135 -4.04 4.09 -8.23
CA VAL A 135 -4.01 2.63 -8.20
C VAL A 135 -2.99 2.14 -9.20
N THR A 136 -2.08 1.26 -8.75
CA THR A 136 -0.93 0.80 -9.52
C THR A 136 -0.82 -0.74 -9.42
N PRO A 137 -1.60 -1.50 -10.20
CA PRO A 137 -1.29 -2.90 -10.45
C PRO A 137 0.03 -2.99 -11.23
N GLU A 138 0.95 -3.83 -10.75
CA GLU A 138 2.30 -4.00 -11.31
C GLU A 138 2.65 -5.50 -11.42
N THR A 139 3.43 -5.87 -12.44
CA THR A 139 4.04 -7.21 -12.58
C THR A 139 5.54 -7.11 -12.87
N LEU A 140 6.30 -8.20 -12.67
CA LEU A 140 7.75 -8.23 -12.85
C LEU A 140 8.26 -8.27 -14.30
N THR A 141 7.43 -8.64 -15.29
CA THR A 141 7.94 -9.01 -16.62
C THR A 141 7.22 -8.33 -17.78
N VAL A 142 5.95 -8.00 -17.61
CA VAL A 142 5.12 -7.41 -18.68
C VAL A 142 4.20 -6.36 -18.11
N PHE A 143 3.78 -5.39 -18.94
CA PHE A 143 2.64 -4.57 -18.54
C PHE A 143 1.44 -5.49 -18.36
N PRO A 144 0.66 -5.33 -17.26
CA PRO A 144 -0.53 -6.11 -17.07
C PRO A 144 -1.44 -5.95 -18.29
N GLU A 145 -1.95 -7.07 -18.80
CA GLU A 145 -2.99 -7.05 -19.84
C GLU A 145 -4.16 -6.17 -19.36
N ASN A 146 -4.88 -5.56 -20.30
CA ASN A 146 -5.91 -4.55 -20.03
C ASN A 146 -6.72 -4.90 -18.77
N PRO A 147 -6.91 -3.93 -17.86
CA PRO A 147 -7.58 -4.19 -16.59
C PRO A 147 -8.90 -4.88 -16.85
N SER A 148 -9.07 -6.07 -16.29
CA SER A 148 -10.38 -6.71 -16.24
C SER A 148 -11.35 -5.73 -15.57
N ARG A 149 -12.56 -5.58 -16.13
CA ARG A 149 -13.57 -4.65 -15.58
C ARG A 149 -13.64 -4.84 -14.06
N PRO A 150 -13.78 -3.75 -13.27
CA PRO A 150 -13.94 -3.87 -11.83
C PRO A 150 -15.10 -4.82 -11.56
N SER A 151 -14.79 -6.04 -11.14
CA SER A 151 -15.78 -6.87 -10.49
C SER A 151 -15.65 -6.48 -9.03
N ALA A 152 -16.53 -5.60 -8.57
CA ALA A 152 -16.98 -5.66 -7.19
C ALA A 152 -17.63 -7.05 -7.03
N LYS A 153 -16.81 -8.10 -6.88
CA LYS A 153 -17.33 -9.36 -6.40
C LYS A 153 -17.61 -9.09 -4.93
N GLU A 154 -18.87 -9.18 -4.57
CA GLU A 154 -19.25 -9.34 -3.17
C GLU A 154 -18.45 -10.54 -2.65
N LEU A 155 -17.46 -10.26 -1.80
CA LEU A 155 -16.73 -11.29 -1.09
C LEU A 155 -17.74 -11.99 -0.18
N SER A 156 -18.13 -13.19 -0.58
CA SER A 156 -19.05 -14.05 0.17
C SER A 156 -18.30 -15.26 0.73
N GLY A 157 -18.91 -15.91 1.72
CA GLY A 157 -18.35 -17.06 2.41
C GLY A 157 -17.56 -16.74 3.67
N ASN A 158 -17.09 -17.79 4.34
CA ASN A 158 -16.39 -17.69 5.61
C ASN A 158 -14.88 -17.57 5.38
N TRP A 159 -14.36 -16.36 5.49
CA TRP A 159 -12.94 -16.09 5.34
C TRP A 159 -12.25 -16.05 6.70
N VAL A 160 -11.22 -16.88 6.85
CA VAL A 160 -10.39 -16.98 8.05
C VAL A 160 -8.95 -16.66 7.69
N GLY A 161 -8.22 -16.08 8.64
CA GLY A 161 -6.89 -15.58 8.34
C GLY A 161 -6.03 -15.32 9.56
N THR A 162 -4.89 -14.68 9.29
CA THR A 162 -3.96 -14.22 10.32
C THR A 162 -3.66 -12.75 10.15
N ALA A 163 -3.33 -12.07 11.25
CA ALA A 163 -2.92 -10.67 11.25
C ALA A 163 -1.56 -10.51 11.95
N LYS A 164 -0.65 -9.76 11.32
CA LYS A 164 0.61 -9.27 11.92
C LYS A 164 0.61 -7.76 11.93
N LYS A 165 1.29 -7.15 12.90
CA LYS A 165 1.44 -5.70 13.02
C LYS A 165 2.90 -5.32 13.04
N MET A 166 3.24 -4.20 12.41
CA MET A 166 4.55 -3.56 12.47
C MET A 166 4.40 -2.14 12.99
N THR A 167 5.05 -1.81 14.09
CA THR A 167 5.06 -0.46 14.68
C THR A 167 6.10 0.44 14.01
N SER A 168 6.05 1.74 14.31
CA SER A 168 6.97 2.74 13.74
C SER A 168 8.45 2.54 14.11
N ASN A 169 8.74 1.76 15.15
CA ASN A 169 10.08 1.31 15.53
C ASN A 169 10.44 -0.07 14.96
N TRP A 170 9.75 -0.50 13.89
CA TRP A 170 9.98 -1.74 13.14
C TRP A 170 9.76 -3.05 13.90
N MET A 171 9.15 -3.00 15.09
CA MET A 171 8.82 -4.21 15.84
C MET A 171 7.63 -4.91 15.20
N VAL A 172 7.78 -6.22 14.94
CA VAL A 172 6.77 -7.06 14.32
C VAL A 172 6.14 -7.97 15.39
N SER A 173 4.82 -8.01 15.44
CA SER A 173 4.09 -8.93 16.32
C SER A 173 4.07 -10.35 15.76
N SER A 174 3.92 -11.34 16.65
CA SER A 174 3.48 -12.68 16.23
C SER A 174 2.11 -12.60 15.51
N PRO A 175 1.86 -13.51 14.55
CA PRO A 175 0.56 -13.57 13.88
C PRO A 175 -0.54 -14.00 14.87
N ILE A 176 -1.71 -13.38 14.76
CA ILE A 176 -2.92 -13.74 15.52
C ILE A 176 -4.06 -14.16 14.56
N PRO A 177 -4.92 -15.13 14.93
CA PRO A 177 -6.09 -15.47 14.13
C PRO A 177 -7.07 -14.30 14.00
N VAL A 178 -7.66 -14.13 12.82
CA VAL A 178 -8.70 -13.13 12.56
C VAL A 178 -9.76 -13.69 11.59
N SER A 179 -11.01 -13.27 11.78
CA SER A 179 -12.07 -13.46 10.79
C SER A 179 -12.16 -12.22 9.91
N TRP A 180 -12.43 -12.44 8.62
CA TRP A 180 -12.66 -11.34 7.70
C TRP A 180 -13.93 -10.57 8.06
N LYS A 181 -13.92 -9.27 7.77
CA LYS A 181 -15.08 -8.39 7.85
C LYS A 181 -15.11 -7.52 6.59
N PRO A 182 -16.28 -7.23 6.01
CA PRO A 182 -16.41 -6.26 4.92
C PRO A 182 -15.78 -4.90 5.26
N LEU A 183 -15.33 -4.16 4.25
CA LEU A 183 -14.65 -2.87 4.42
C LEU A 183 -15.54 -1.83 5.11
N GLU A 184 -16.84 -1.90 4.88
CA GLU A 184 -17.91 -1.09 5.48
C GLU A 184 -17.97 -1.27 7.00
N ASN A 185 -17.56 -2.44 7.48
CA ASN A 185 -17.63 -2.84 8.88
C ASN A 185 -16.31 -2.65 9.63
N LEU A 186 -15.31 -2.01 9.00
CA LEU A 186 -14.01 -1.76 9.63
C LEU A 186 -13.95 -0.45 10.41
N ALA A 187 -14.64 0.59 9.93
CA ALA A 187 -14.68 1.89 10.58
C ALA A 187 -15.95 2.04 11.41
N ASP A 188 -15.85 2.66 12.59
CA ASP A 188 -16.99 2.91 13.48
C ASP A 188 -18.06 3.82 12.84
N LYS A 189 -17.66 4.64 11.86
CA LYS A 189 -18.51 5.56 11.12
C LYS A 189 -18.28 5.41 9.62
N ALA A 190 -18.95 4.44 9.00
CA ALA A 190 -18.80 4.14 7.58
C ALA A 190 -19.07 5.36 6.67
N ASP A 191 -19.99 6.25 7.04
CA ASP A 191 -20.35 7.44 6.24
C ASP A 191 -19.21 8.45 6.09
N ASP A 192 -18.29 8.50 7.07
CA ASP A 192 -17.11 9.36 7.04
C ASP A 192 -16.01 8.81 6.10
N TYR A 193 -16.21 7.61 5.58
CA TYR A 193 -15.27 6.90 4.74
C TYR A 193 -15.74 6.85 3.28
N GLN A 194 -14.76 6.78 2.41
CA GLN A 194 -14.92 6.49 1.02
C GLN A 194 -14.43 5.06 0.77
N ILE A 195 -15.30 4.26 0.18
CA ILE A 195 -15.01 2.90 -0.28
C ILE A 195 -15.03 2.91 -1.80
N PHE A 196 -14.00 2.34 -2.40
CA PHE A 196 -13.92 2.17 -3.85
C PHE A 196 -13.43 0.77 -4.17
N HIS A 197 -13.99 0.22 -5.25
CA HIS A 197 -13.57 -1.03 -5.85
C HIS A 197 -13.02 -0.73 -7.24
N PHE A 198 -11.80 -1.17 -7.49
CA PHE A 198 -11.09 -0.95 -8.74
C PHE A 198 -10.95 -2.25 -9.52
N SER A 199 -10.30 -2.18 -10.68
CA SER A 199 -9.87 -3.38 -11.41
C SER A 199 -8.87 -4.19 -10.58
N ASP A 200 -8.59 -5.42 -11.05
CA ASP A 200 -7.52 -6.27 -10.50
C ASP A 200 -7.76 -6.71 -9.04
N GLY A 201 -9.02 -6.68 -8.59
CA GLY A 201 -9.44 -7.11 -7.25
C GLY A 201 -9.02 -6.14 -6.14
N ILE A 202 -8.62 -4.91 -6.49
CA ILE A 202 -8.15 -3.92 -5.52
C ILE A 202 -9.33 -3.12 -4.99
N SER A 203 -9.45 -3.02 -3.67
CA SER A 203 -10.43 -2.19 -2.99
C SER A 203 -9.78 -1.35 -1.92
N ILE A 204 -10.36 -0.20 -1.60
CA ILE A 204 -9.89 0.64 -0.50
C ILE A 204 -11.04 1.07 0.41
N SER A 205 -10.68 1.39 1.64
CA SER A 205 -11.52 2.14 2.57
C SER A 205 -10.65 3.19 3.27
N CYS A 206 -10.99 4.46 3.11
CA CYS A 206 -10.22 5.56 3.70
C CYS A 206 -11.15 6.73 4.08
N PRO A 207 -10.77 7.58 5.05
CA PRO A 207 -11.58 8.74 5.41
C PRO A 207 -11.75 9.69 4.22
N ARG A 208 -12.93 10.33 4.11
CA ARG A 208 -13.14 11.46 3.20
C ARG A 208 -12.31 12.68 3.61
N LYS A 209 -12.04 12.81 4.91
CA LYS A 209 -11.26 13.88 5.50
C LYS A 209 -10.42 13.38 6.67
N VAL A 210 -9.16 13.78 6.72
CA VAL A 210 -8.27 13.62 7.86
C VAL A 210 -8.17 14.93 8.63
N ALA A 211 -7.97 14.84 9.94
CA ALA A 211 -7.86 16.01 10.81
C ALA A 211 -6.90 15.72 11.98
N ILE A 212 -6.39 16.79 12.56
CA ILE A 212 -5.57 16.74 13.78
C ILE A 212 -6.42 16.22 14.94
N ASP A 213 -5.77 15.49 15.84
CA ASP A 213 -6.33 14.85 17.04
C ASP A 213 -7.47 13.88 16.74
N LYS A 214 -7.53 13.37 15.50
CA LYS A 214 -8.44 12.28 15.10
C LYS A 214 -7.67 10.99 14.88
N SER A 215 -8.29 9.91 15.30
CA SER A 215 -7.88 8.55 14.99
C SER A 215 -8.62 8.08 13.75
N PHE A 216 -7.94 7.35 12.87
CA PHE A 216 -8.55 6.78 11.66
C PHE A 216 -7.72 5.59 11.19
N LEU A 217 -8.29 4.82 10.28
CA LEU A 217 -7.57 3.78 9.56
C LEU A 217 -7.66 4.04 8.06
N ALA A 218 -6.69 3.53 7.31
CA ALA A 218 -6.78 3.47 5.86
C ALA A 218 -6.41 2.06 5.41
N THR A 219 -7.29 1.47 4.63
CA THR A 219 -7.25 0.06 4.26
C THR A 219 -7.10 -0.09 2.75
N ILE A 220 -6.20 -0.96 2.34
CA ILE A 220 -6.19 -1.56 1.00
C ILE A 220 -6.49 -3.04 1.17
N GLU A 221 -7.39 -3.55 0.35
CA GLU A 221 -7.69 -4.95 0.22
C GLU A 221 -7.43 -5.39 -1.23
N TRP A 222 -6.82 -6.56 -1.38
CA TRP A 222 -6.54 -7.14 -2.69
C TRP A 222 -7.00 -8.59 -2.74
N GLN A 223 -8.04 -8.84 -3.54
CA GLN A 223 -8.50 -10.18 -3.88
C GLN A 223 -7.57 -10.76 -4.96
N ILE A 224 -6.55 -11.49 -4.51
CA ILE A 224 -5.54 -12.12 -5.37
C ILE A 224 -6.17 -13.21 -6.23
N SER A 225 -7.08 -13.99 -5.64
CA SER A 225 -7.84 -15.05 -6.30
C SER A 225 -9.21 -15.22 -5.65
N HIS A 226 -10.02 -16.15 -6.14
CA HIS A 226 -11.34 -16.46 -5.57
C HIS A 226 -11.27 -16.97 -4.12
N ASN A 227 -10.12 -17.45 -3.65
CA ASN A 227 -9.92 -18.06 -2.33
C ASN A 227 -8.78 -17.45 -1.52
N LEU A 228 -8.15 -16.37 -2.00
CA LEU A 228 -7.03 -15.71 -1.32
C LEU A 228 -7.19 -14.19 -1.35
N LEU A 229 -7.03 -13.59 -0.18
CA LEU A 229 -7.18 -12.16 0.06
C LEU A 229 -6.03 -11.65 0.93
N GLN A 230 -5.47 -10.49 0.57
CA GLN A 230 -4.59 -9.73 1.46
C GLN A 230 -5.21 -8.39 1.79
N ARG A 231 -4.95 -7.91 3.01
CA ARG A 231 -5.38 -6.60 3.47
C ARG A 231 -4.27 -5.89 4.24
N GLY A 232 -3.91 -4.70 3.79
CA GLY A 232 -3.00 -3.79 4.49
C GLY A 232 -3.78 -2.67 5.16
N ILE A 233 -3.57 -2.45 6.45
CA ILE A 233 -4.26 -1.42 7.24
C ILE A 233 -3.23 -0.51 7.90
N ARG A 234 -3.27 0.79 7.59
CA ARG A 234 -2.54 1.80 8.34
C ARG A 234 -3.42 2.32 9.47
N ASN A 235 -2.95 2.20 10.71
CA ASN A 235 -3.69 2.62 11.89
C ASN A 235 -3.11 3.92 12.43
N TYR A 236 -3.93 4.98 12.49
CA TYR A 236 -3.56 6.26 13.06
C TYR A 236 -4.33 6.50 14.36
N LYS A 237 -3.60 6.95 15.38
CA LYS A 237 -4.16 7.38 16.65
C LYS A 237 -3.66 8.79 16.94
N ASP A 238 -4.57 9.70 17.28
CA ASP A 238 -4.25 11.08 17.65
C ASP A 238 -3.30 11.74 16.62
N SER A 239 -3.68 11.67 15.34
CA SER A 239 -2.90 12.13 14.17
C SER A 239 -1.68 11.30 13.78
N SER A 240 -1.24 10.32 14.57
CA SER A 240 0.05 9.63 14.38
C SER A 240 -0.13 8.16 13.98
N LEU A 241 0.68 7.68 13.04
CA LEU A 241 0.73 6.27 12.65
C LEU A 241 1.24 5.46 13.85
N ILE A 242 0.40 4.55 14.36
CA ILE A 242 0.78 3.67 15.46
C ILE A 242 1.34 2.34 14.95
N ASN A 243 0.77 1.81 13.86
CA ASN A 243 1.25 0.60 13.21
C ASN A 243 0.68 0.43 11.80
N PHE A 244 1.34 -0.42 11.03
CA PHE A 244 0.81 -1.06 9.82
C PHE A 244 0.44 -2.51 10.14
N THR A 245 -0.76 -2.93 9.76
CA THR A 245 -1.25 -4.31 9.92
C THR A 245 -1.34 -4.99 8.56
N LEU A 246 -0.77 -6.20 8.44
CA LEU A 246 -1.00 -7.10 7.33
C LEU A 246 -1.95 -8.20 7.78
N GLN A 247 -3.02 -8.42 7.04
CA GLN A 247 -3.92 -9.56 7.18
C GLN A 247 -3.90 -10.39 5.90
N THR A 248 -3.86 -11.71 6.04
CA THR A 248 -4.00 -12.65 4.93
C THR A 248 -5.13 -13.61 5.26
N PHE A 249 -6.09 -13.76 4.34
CA PHE A 249 -7.25 -14.61 4.51
C PHE A 249 -7.33 -15.64 3.38
N SER A 250 -7.81 -16.82 3.75
CA SER A 250 -8.24 -17.86 2.82
C SER A 250 -9.72 -18.16 3.04
N LEU A 251 -10.42 -18.47 1.96
CA LEU A 251 -11.79 -18.98 2.08
C LEU A 251 -11.73 -20.34 2.81
N ALA A 252 -12.47 -20.48 3.90
CA ALA A 252 -12.55 -21.74 4.62
C ALA A 252 -13.11 -22.82 3.69
N THR A 253 -12.43 -23.96 3.60
CA THR A 253 -13.01 -25.16 2.99
C THR A 253 -14.12 -25.66 3.91
N GLU A 254 -15.31 -25.90 3.34
CA GLU A 254 -16.44 -26.54 4.03
C GLU A 254 -16.06 -27.91 4.61
#